data_AF-A0A940UFS0-F1
#
_entry.id   AF-A0A940UFS0-F1
#
_cell.length_a   1.000
_cell.length_b   1.000
_cell.length_c   1.000
_cell.angle_alpha   90.00
_cell.angle_beta   90.00
_cell.angle_gamma   90.00
#
_symmetry.space_group_name_H-M   'P 1'
#
loop_
_entity.id
_entity.type
_entity.pdbx_description
1 polymer ?
#
loop_
_entity_poly.entity_id
_entity_poly.type
_entity_poly.pdbx_seq_one_letter_code
_entity_poly.pdbx_strand_id
1 'polypeptide(L)'
;MTKTTYFISGMSCVNCAARIDRALTGQDGIARAAVNFAMAELLVEYDEGKITAAEIERTVAGLGYGIRGGSRAESGAEIQVELRSQLFWFLFALALSLPIMATMTLHGSRSVGWINLLLATIVQFSAGLTFYRGAWFAVKSGSANMDVLVALGTTAAYGYSVIAFLAGWHD
;
A
#
# COMPACT_ATOMS: atom_id res chain seq x y z
N MET A 1 -16.11 -19.15 23.90
CA MET A 1 -15.10 -18.62 22.95
C MET A 1 -15.75 -17.57 22.08
N THR A 2 -15.28 -16.34 22.21
CA THR A 2 -15.79 -15.17 21.52
C THR A 2 -14.79 -14.72 20.47
N LYS A 3 -15.30 -14.29 19.31
CA LYS A 3 -14.51 -13.81 18.20
C LYS A 3 -14.78 -12.32 18.00
N THR A 4 -13.74 -11.50 18.15
CA THR A 4 -13.86 -10.04 18.05
C THR A 4 -12.79 -9.50 17.10
N THR A 5 -13.17 -8.50 16.31
CA THR A 5 -12.25 -7.76 15.43
C THR A 5 -11.98 -6.38 16.04
N TYR A 6 -10.71 -6.00 16.07
CA TYR A 6 -10.23 -4.72 16.56
C TYR A 6 -9.43 -4.02 15.47
N PHE A 7 -9.44 -2.69 15.46
CA PHE A 7 -8.59 -1.88 14.59
C PHE A 7 -7.39 -1.36 15.36
N ILE A 8 -6.20 -1.44 14.75
CA ILE A 8 -4.94 -1.06 15.37
C ILE A 8 -4.34 0.17 14.69
N SER A 9 -3.93 1.15 15.49
CA SER A 9 -3.29 2.38 15.04
C SER A 9 -1.79 2.38 15.39
N GLY A 10 -0.97 3.00 14.53
CA GLY A 10 0.46 3.17 14.78
C GLY A 10 1.36 2.04 14.27
N MET A 11 0.83 1.08 13.51
CA MET A 11 1.65 0.07 12.83
C MET A 11 2.30 0.67 11.58
N SER A 12 3.62 0.55 11.47
CA SER A 12 4.39 1.06 10.32
C SER A 12 5.10 -0.02 9.50
N CYS A 13 5.04 -1.29 9.95
CA CYS A 13 5.72 -2.39 9.29
C CYS A 13 4.99 -3.73 9.53
N VAL A 14 5.15 -4.67 8.60
CA VAL A 14 4.70 -6.07 8.73
C VAL A 14 5.28 -6.73 9.99
N ASN A 15 6.50 -6.36 10.40
CA ASN A 15 7.10 -6.86 11.63
C ASN A 15 6.40 -6.33 12.90
N CYS A 16 5.78 -5.14 12.86
CA CYS A 16 4.95 -4.63 13.97
C CYS A 16 3.72 -5.52 14.17
N ALA A 17 3.05 -5.90 13.08
CA ALA A 17 1.90 -6.79 13.12
C ALA A 17 2.26 -8.16 13.71
N ALA A 18 3.36 -8.77 13.24
CA ALA A 18 3.84 -10.05 13.77
C ALA A 18 4.22 -9.99 15.26
N ARG A 19 4.66 -8.83 15.76
CA ARG A 19 4.98 -8.62 17.19
C ARG A 19 3.72 -8.62 18.06
N ILE A 20 2.66 -7.95 17.61
CA ILE A 20 1.36 -7.93 18.30
C ILE A 20 0.76 -9.33 18.30
N ASP A 21 0.81 -10.03 17.17
CA ASP A 21 0.25 -11.37 17.01
C ASP A 21 0.87 -12.38 17.99
N ARG A 22 2.21 -12.38 18.10
CA ARG A 22 2.94 -13.21 19.06
C ARG A 22 2.66 -12.84 20.50
N ALA A 23 2.54 -11.55 20.82
CA ALA A 23 2.29 -11.09 22.18
C ALA A 23 0.91 -11.53 22.70
N LEU A 24 -0.09 -11.59 21.81
CA LEU A 24 -1.45 -12.01 22.15
C LEU A 24 -1.59 -13.53 22.13
N THR A 25 -1.03 -14.22 21.15
CA THR A 25 -1.08 -15.70 21.07
C THR A 25 -0.44 -16.37 22.30
N GLY A 26 0.48 -15.68 22.99
CA GLY A 26 1.12 -16.18 24.21
C GLY A 26 0.30 -16.03 25.50
N GLN A 27 -0.89 -15.43 25.49
CA GLN A 27 -1.69 -15.22 26.70
C GLN A 27 -2.65 -16.36 26.99
N ASP A 28 -2.78 -16.72 28.26
CA ASP A 28 -3.77 -17.71 28.70
C ASP A 28 -5.18 -17.16 28.48
N GLY A 29 -6.01 -17.92 27.77
CA GLY A 29 -7.34 -17.50 27.35
C GLY A 29 -7.43 -17.01 25.90
N ILE A 30 -6.33 -16.80 25.19
CA ILE A 30 -6.35 -16.51 23.74
C ILE A 30 -6.17 -17.81 22.95
N ALA A 31 -7.19 -18.21 22.19
CA ALA A 31 -7.13 -19.38 21.31
C ALA A 31 -6.43 -19.06 19.99
N ARG A 32 -6.67 -17.85 19.46
CA ARG A 32 -6.05 -17.37 18.24
C ARG A 32 -5.99 -15.85 18.23
N ALA A 33 -4.83 -15.29 17.96
CA ALA A 33 -4.69 -13.93 17.47
C ALA A 33 -4.21 -13.99 16.01
N ALA A 34 -4.60 -13.01 15.21
CA ALA A 34 -4.06 -12.82 13.87
C ALA A 34 -4.18 -11.34 13.49
N VAL A 35 -3.07 -10.72 13.10
CA VAL A 35 -3.04 -9.31 12.67
C VAL A 35 -2.93 -9.24 11.15
N ASN A 36 -3.88 -8.55 10.52
CA ASN A 36 -3.81 -8.17 9.13
C ASN A 36 -3.22 -6.76 9.00
N PHE A 37 -1.93 -6.66 8.72
CA PHE A 37 -1.22 -5.39 8.55
C PHE A 37 -1.85 -4.51 7.46
N ALA A 38 -2.28 -5.11 6.34
CA ALA A 38 -2.83 -4.36 5.20
C ALA A 38 -4.16 -3.68 5.54
N MET A 39 -4.95 -4.29 6.43
CA MET A 39 -6.26 -3.76 6.85
C MET A 39 -6.20 -3.02 8.19
N ALA A 40 -5.04 -2.96 8.84
CA ALA A 40 -4.90 -2.49 10.21
C ALA A 40 -5.86 -3.19 11.21
N GLU A 41 -6.15 -4.47 10.97
CA GLU A 41 -7.13 -5.26 11.73
C GLU A 41 -6.45 -6.33 12.57
N LEU A 42 -6.94 -6.54 13.78
CA LEU A 42 -6.59 -7.64 14.67
C LEU A 42 -7.84 -8.49 14.90
N LEU A 43 -7.75 -9.77 14.55
CA LEU A 43 -8.75 -10.77 14.88
C LEU A 43 -8.31 -11.54 16.13
N VAL A 44 -9.14 -11.55 17.16
CA VAL A 44 -8.89 -12.32 18.38
C VAL A 44 -10.04 -13.28 18.67
N GLU A 45 -9.70 -14.54 18.87
CA GLU A 45 -10.58 -15.58 19.40
C GLU A 45 -10.11 -15.89 20.82
N TYR A 46 -10.94 -15.56 21.81
CA TYR A 46 -10.58 -15.67 23.23
C TYR A 46 -11.72 -16.22 24.10
N ASP A 47 -11.36 -16.68 25.29
CA ASP A 47 -12.28 -17.15 26.32
C ASP A 47 -12.56 -16.02 27.32
N GLU A 48 -13.79 -15.51 27.33
CA GLU A 48 -14.25 -14.44 28.23
C GLU A 48 -14.16 -14.83 29.72
N GLY A 49 -14.09 -16.14 30.03
CA GLY A 49 -13.89 -16.61 31.40
C GLY A 49 -12.45 -16.46 31.89
N LYS A 50 -11.48 -16.25 30.99
CA LYS A 50 -10.05 -16.19 31.31
C LYS A 50 -9.40 -14.85 31.01
N ILE A 51 -9.84 -14.17 29.95
CA ILE A 51 -9.26 -12.90 29.52
C ILE A 51 -10.35 -11.93 29.08
N THR A 52 -10.18 -10.67 29.46
CA THR A 52 -11.12 -9.60 29.14
C THR A 52 -10.67 -8.77 27.93
N ALA A 53 -11.61 -8.13 27.23
CA ALA A 53 -11.29 -7.21 26.14
C ALA A 53 -10.33 -6.09 26.59
N ALA A 54 -10.49 -5.58 27.82
CA ALA A 54 -9.61 -4.56 28.38
C ALA A 54 -8.15 -5.04 28.58
N GLU A 55 -7.94 -6.33 28.83
CA GLU A 55 -6.60 -6.93 28.95
C GLU A 55 -5.89 -7.05 27.60
N ILE A 56 -6.66 -7.43 26.57
CA ILE A 56 -6.19 -7.43 25.18
C ILE A 56 -5.79 -6.00 24.81
N GLU A 57 -6.63 -5.01 25.13
CA GLU A 57 -6.34 -3.62 24.84
C GLU A 57 -5.09 -3.10 25.55
N ARG A 58 -4.93 -3.41 26.85
CA ARG A 58 -3.74 -3.06 27.63
C ARG A 58 -2.46 -3.68 27.07
N THR A 59 -2.54 -4.92 26.59
CA THR A 59 -1.39 -5.60 25.99
C THR A 59 -0.93 -4.88 24.73
N VAL A 60 -1.88 -4.52 23.86
CA VAL A 60 -1.59 -3.80 22.61
C VAL A 60 -1.09 -2.37 22.91
N ALA A 61 -1.70 -1.69 23.89
CA ALA A 61 -1.25 -0.38 24.35
C ALA A 61 0.16 -0.42 24.98
N GLY A 62 0.47 -1.46 25.74
CA GLY A 62 1.80 -1.68 26.33
C GLY A 62 2.91 -1.90 25.29
N LEU A 63 2.53 -2.34 24.08
CA LEU A 63 3.45 -2.42 22.94
C LEU A 63 3.62 -1.09 22.20
N GLY A 64 2.86 -0.05 22.57
CA GLY A 64 2.88 1.29 21.98
C GLY A 64 1.89 1.52 20.84
N TYR A 65 0.88 0.65 20.69
CA TYR A 65 -0.11 0.75 19.61
C TYR A 65 -1.49 1.16 20.13
N GLY A 66 -2.24 1.89 19.30
CA GLY A 66 -3.64 2.20 19.58
C GLY A 66 -4.53 1.04 19.18
N ILE A 67 -5.61 0.79 19.92
CA ILE A 67 -6.59 -0.27 19.63
C ILE A 67 -7.99 0.28 19.82
N ARG A 68 -8.91 -0.04 18.89
CA ARG A 68 -10.32 0.35 18.95
C ARG A 68 -11.18 -0.85 18.57
N GLY A 69 -12.16 -1.19 19.42
CA GLY A 69 -13.21 -2.14 19.04
C GLY A 69 -14.10 -1.55 17.96
N GLY A 70 -14.33 -2.29 16.87
CA GLY A 70 -15.19 -1.84 15.77
C GLY A 70 -16.00 -2.99 15.19
N SER A 71 -17.24 -2.72 14.81
CA SER A 71 -18.09 -3.68 14.10
C SER A 71 -17.70 -3.74 12.63
N ARG A 72 -17.64 -4.95 12.05
CA ARG A 72 -17.39 -5.19 10.61
C ARG A 72 -18.36 -4.41 9.69
N ALA A 73 -19.52 -4.03 10.21
CA ALA A 73 -20.52 -3.22 9.49
C ALA A 73 -20.09 -1.76 9.28
N GLU A 74 -19.32 -1.17 10.19
CA GLU A 74 -18.78 0.19 10.04
C GLU A 74 -17.56 0.21 9.10
N SER A 75 -16.70 -0.81 9.21
CA SER A 75 -15.55 -1.01 8.34
C SER A 75 -15.94 -1.18 6.86
N GLY A 76 -17.06 -1.85 6.56
CA GLY A 76 -17.53 -2.04 5.18
C GLY A 76 -17.88 -0.75 4.43
N ALA A 77 -18.32 0.30 5.14
CA ALA A 77 -18.62 1.60 4.55
C ALA A 77 -17.34 2.44 4.35
N GLU A 78 -16.42 2.43 5.30
CA GLU A 78 -15.10 3.09 5.18
C GLU A 78 -14.23 2.45 4.09
N ILE A 79 -14.22 1.11 4.00
CA ILE A 79 -13.52 0.34 2.96
C ILE A 79 -14.03 0.71 1.55
N GLN A 80 -15.32 0.96 1.38
CA GLN A 80 -15.88 1.33 0.06
C GLN A 80 -15.43 2.72 -0.41
N VAL A 81 -15.24 3.66 0.52
CA VAL A 81 -14.74 5.02 0.20
C VAL A 81 -13.26 4.95 -0.18
N GLU A 82 -12.46 4.17 0.55
CA GLU A 82 -11.04 3.94 0.25
C GLU A 82 -10.87 3.25 -1.12
N LEU A 83 -11.69 2.22 -1.40
CA LEU A 83 -11.70 1.52 -2.69
C LEU A 83 -11.98 2.46 -3.86
N ARG A 84 -12.93 3.41 -3.70
CA ARG A 84 -13.25 4.37 -4.75
C ARG A 84 -12.08 5.27 -5.10
N SER A 85 -11.30 5.70 -4.11
CA SER A 85 -10.11 6.51 -4.36
C SER A 85 -9.03 5.71 -5.09
N GLN A 86 -8.78 4.47 -4.64
CA GLN A 86 -7.83 3.58 -5.30
C GLN A 86 -8.27 3.24 -6.75
N LEU A 87 -9.55 2.98 -6.95
CA LEU A 87 -10.16 2.79 -8.28
C LEU A 87 -10.04 4.04 -9.14
N PHE A 88 -10.22 5.24 -8.57
CA PHE A 88 -10.06 6.48 -9.32
C PHE A 88 -8.62 6.63 -9.85
N TRP A 89 -7.62 6.47 -8.99
CA TRP A 89 -6.21 6.54 -9.41
C TRP A 89 -5.84 5.44 -10.40
N PHE A 90 -6.37 4.23 -10.21
CA PHE A 90 -6.21 3.12 -11.15
C PHE A 90 -6.82 3.44 -12.51
N LEU A 91 -8.06 3.91 -12.55
CA LEU A 91 -8.77 4.27 -13.78
C LEU A 91 -8.11 5.47 -14.48
N PHE A 92 -7.62 6.43 -13.70
CA PHE A 92 -6.86 7.57 -14.21
C PHE A 92 -5.57 7.10 -14.91
N ALA A 93 -4.78 6.25 -14.24
CA ALA A 93 -3.56 5.69 -14.82
C ALA A 93 -3.86 4.81 -16.05
N LEU A 94 -4.93 4.00 -16.00
CA LEU A 94 -5.37 3.15 -17.11
C LEU A 94 -5.78 3.98 -18.32
N ALA A 95 -6.56 5.04 -18.11
CA ALA A 95 -7.04 5.92 -19.17
C ALA A 95 -5.90 6.63 -19.91
N LEU A 96 -4.84 7.05 -19.20
CA LEU A 96 -3.67 7.66 -19.81
C LEU A 96 -2.69 6.63 -20.41
N SER A 97 -2.67 5.40 -19.89
CA SER A 97 -1.80 4.32 -20.40
C SER A 97 -2.32 3.68 -21.68
N LEU A 98 -3.65 3.62 -21.87
CA LEU A 98 -4.28 3.06 -23.06
C LEU A 98 -3.85 3.74 -24.37
N PRO A 99 -3.83 5.08 -24.47
CA PRO A 99 -3.30 5.79 -25.64
C PRO A 99 -1.82 5.52 -25.89
N ILE A 100 -0.99 5.43 -24.84
CA ILE A 100 0.45 5.13 -24.98
C ILE A 100 0.62 3.72 -25.58
N MET A 101 -0.15 2.74 -25.11
CA MET A 101 -0.12 1.39 -25.65
C MET A 101 -0.62 1.34 -27.10
N ALA A 102 -1.69 2.09 -27.44
CA ALA A 102 -2.25 2.14 -28.78
C ALA A 102 -1.29 2.77 -29.81
N THR A 103 -0.50 3.75 -29.39
CA THR A 103 0.45 4.44 -30.27
C THR A 103 1.78 3.71 -30.47
N MET A 104 1.99 2.57 -29.78
CA MET A 104 3.18 1.71 -29.97
C MET A 104 3.39 1.29 -31.43
N THR A 105 2.32 1.11 -32.20
CA THR A 105 2.37 0.71 -33.62
C THR A 105 2.72 1.86 -34.58
N LEU A 106 2.69 3.10 -34.10
CA LEU A 106 2.92 4.34 -34.88
C LEU A 106 4.24 5.03 -34.50
N HIS A 107 5.24 4.23 -34.08
CA HIS A 107 6.51 4.70 -33.51
C HIS A 107 7.40 5.51 -34.46
N GLY A 108 7.09 5.54 -35.76
CA GLY A 108 7.90 6.22 -36.79
C GLY A 108 7.68 7.73 -36.94
N SER A 109 6.72 8.32 -36.22
CA SER A 109 6.47 9.76 -36.31
C SER A 109 6.99 10.52 -35.08
N ARG A 110 7.85 11.53 -35.31
CA ARG A 110 8.41 12.40 -34.27
C ARG A 110 7.32 13.04 -33.39
N SER A 111 6.16 13.35 -33.97
CA SER A 111 5.01 13.91 -33.26
C SER A 111 4.40 12.96 -32.24
N VAL A 112 4.31 11.65 -32.54
CA VAL A 112 3.82 10.64 -31.60
C VAL A 112 4.81 10.46 -30.45
N GLY A 113 6.12 10.57 -30.70
CA GLY A 113 7.14 10.57 -29.66
C GLY A 113 6.94 11.71 -28.63
N TRP A 114 6.68 12.94 -29.09
CA TRP A 114 6.37 14.07 -28.21
C TRP A 114 5.09 13.87 -27.39
N ILE A 115 4.04 13.34 -28.02
CA ILE A 115 2.77 13.03 -27.34
C ILE A 115 2.99 11.98 -26.26
N ASN A 116 3.67 10.88 -26.58
CA ASN A 116 3.97 9.81 -25.63
C ASN A 116 4.87 10.28 -24.49
N LEU A 117 5.86 11.13 -24.77
CA LEU A 117 6.70 11.73 -23.75
C LEU A 117 5.86 12.57 -22.78
N LEU A 118 4.95 13.39 -23.28
CA LEU A 118 4.09 14.23 -22.46
C LEU A 118 3.12 13.40 -21.60
N LEU A 119 2.44 12.42 -22.20
CA LEU A 119 1.54 11.52 -21.47
C LEU A 119 2.29 10.70 -20.41
N ALA A 120 3.44 10.12 -20.76
CA ALA A 120 4.25 9.36 -19.82
C ALA A 120 4.74 10.23 -18.66
N THR A 121 5.13 11.48 -18.93
CA THR A 121 5.52 12.44 -17.89
C THR A 121 4.35 12.73 -16.96
N ILE A 122 3.15 13.00 -17.49
CA ILE A 122 1.96 13.24 -16.67
C ILE A 122 1.67 12.03 -15.78
N VAL A 123 1.68 10.80 -16.30
CA VAL A 123 1.43 9.58 -15.50
C VAL A 123 2.51 9.37 -14.44
N GLN A 124 3.79 9.45 -14.83
CA GLN A 124 4.94 9.18 -13.96
C GLN A 124 5.00 10.15 -12.78
N PHE A 125 4.70 11.42 -13.01
CA PHE A 125 4.76 12.47 -11.97
C PHE A 125 3.41 12.75 -11.32
N SER A 126 2.32 12.05 -11.66
CA SER A 126 1.04 12.14 -10.93
C SER A 126 0.78 10.86 -10.13
N ALA A 127 0.33 9.81 -10.80
CA ALA A 127 0.07 8.50 -10.18
C ALA A 127 1.36 7.88 -9.61
N GLY A 128 2.51 8.12 -10.24
CA GLY A 128 3.80 7.60 -9.77
C GLY A 128 4.31 8.24 -8.47
N LEU A 129 3.88 9.47 -8.12
CA LEU A 129 4.37 10.21 -6.93
C LEU A 129 4.15 9.46 -5.61
N THR A 130 3.08 8.67 -5.53
CA THR A 130 2.78 7.84 -4.35
C THR A 130 3.91 6.84 -4.09
N PHE A 131 4.40 6.17 -5.13
CA PHE A 131 5.51 5.23 -5.06
C PHE A 131 6.84 5.92 -4.76
N TYR A 132 7.10 7.10 -5.34
CA TYR A 132 8.32 7.87 -5.00
C TYR A 132 8.35 8.26 -3.53
N ARG A 133 7.21 8.71 -2.99
CA ARG A 133 7.08 9.08 -1.59
C ARG A 133 7.29 7.86 -0.69
N GLY A 134 6.68 6.71 -1.00
CA GLY A 134 6.89 5.45 -0.29
C GLY A 134 8.35 4.99 -0.33
N ALA A 135 8.97 5.01 -1.50
CA ALA A 135 10.36 4.64 -1.71
C ALA A 135 11.33 5.52 -0.90
N TRP A 136 11.10 6.84 -0.87
CA TRP A 136 11.92 7.77 -0.10
C TRP A 136 11.94 7.43 1.40
N PHE A 137 10.76 7.16 1.98
CA PHE A 137 10.67 6.79 3.38
C PHE A 137 11.31 5.43 3.66
N ALA A 138 11.10 4.43 2.77
CA ALA A 138 11.68 3.10 2.90
C ALA A 138 13.21 3.12 2.88
N VAL A 139 13.80 3.84 1.94
CA VAL A 139 15.27 4.00 1.85
C VAL A 139 15.80 4.72 3.09
N LYS A 140 15.10 5.76 3.57
CA LYS A 140 15.49 6.48 4.79
C LYS A 140 15.45 5.59 6.03
N SER A 141 14.55 4.61 6.09
CA SER A 141 14.50 3.62 7.17
C SER A 141 15.44 2.43 6.98
N GLY A 142 16.28 2.42 5.94
CA GLY A 142 17.21 1.33 5.66
C GLY A 142 16.55 0.04 5.16
N SER A 143 15.31 0.13 4.67
CA SER A 143 14.52 -1.01 4.19
C SER A 143 14.22 -0.89 2.70
N ALA A 144 14.24 -2.00 1.96
CA ALA A 144 13.77 -2.06 0.58
C ALA A 144 12.35 -2.64 0.54
N ASN A 145 11.38 -1.85 0.07
CA ASN A 145 9.99 -2.28 -0.10
C ASN A 145 9.61 -2.31 -1.60
N MET A 146 8.36 -2.71 -1.90
CA MET A 146 7.84 -2.75 -3.27
C MET A 146 7.93 -1.39 -3.98
N ASP A 147 7.69 -0.29 -3.25
CA ASP A 147 7.73 1.06 -3.81
C ASP A 147 9.12 1.43 -4.33
N VAL A 148 10.19 1.01 -3.63
CA VAL A 148 11.58 1.22 -4.08
C VAL A 148 11.84 0.54 -5.42
N LEU A 149 11.38 -0.71 -5.57
CA LEU A 149 11.54 -1.46 -6.81
C LEU A 149 10.79 -0.79 -7.98
N VAL A 150 9.54 -0.38 -7.75
CA VAL A 150 8.70 0.29 -8.76
C VAL A 150 9.27 1.64 -9.15
N ALA A 151 9.67 2.46 -8.17
CA ALA A 151 10.26 3.77 -8.42
C ALA A 151 11.56 3.64 -9.22
N LEU A 152 12.44 2.72 -8.85
CA LEU A 152 13.71 2.52 -9.54
C LEU A 152 13.50 2.04 -10.99
N GLY A 153 12.63 1.05 -11.20
CA GLY A 153 12.36 0.52 -12.54
C GLY A 153 11.73 1.54 -13.48
N THR A 154 10.69 2.25 -13.02
CA THR A 154 10.00 3.24 -13.86
C THR A 154 10.87 4.47 -14.13
N THR A 155 11.68 4.92 -13.17
CA THR A 155 12.64 6.01 -13.38
C THR A 155 13.71 5.63 -14.39
N ALA A 156 14.26 4.41 -14.29
CA ALA A 156 15.28 3.93 -15.22
C ALA A 156 14.73 3.84 -16.66
N ALA A 157 13.52 3.28 -16.83
CA ALA A 157 12.86 3.21 -18.13
C ALA A 157 12.58 4.61 -18.71
N TYR A 158 12.01 5.52 -17.90
CA TYR A 158 11.71 6.89 -18.34
C TYR A 158 12.99 7.65 -18.71
N GLY A 159 14.03 7.57 -17.88
CA GLY A 159 15.32 8.22 -18.15
C GLY A 159 15.97 7.71 -19.44
N TYR A 160 15.95 6.39 -19.66
CA TYR A 160 16.41 5.80 -20.91
C TYR A 160 15.61 6.32 -22.11
N SER A 161 14.27 6.34 -22.02
CA SER A 161 13.41 6.84 -23.10
C SER A 161 13.64 8.31 -23.43
N VAL A 162 13.85 9.17 -22.42
CA VAL A 162 14.18 10.59 -22.61
C VAL A 162 15.53 10.75 -23.31
N ILE A 163 16.55 10.04 -22.85
CA ILE A 163 17.90 10.10 -23.44
C ILE A 163 17.86 9.61 -24.88
N ALA A 164 17.22 8.46 -25.15
CA ALA A 164 17.11 7.91 -26.49
C ALA A 164 16.35 8.85 -27.45
N PHE A 165 15.30 9.51 -26.97
CA PHE A 165 14.51 10.46 -27.76
C PHE A 165 15.27 11.77 -28.08
N LEU A 166 16.07 12.26 -27.13
CA LEU A 166 16.90 13.47 -27.29
C LEU A 166 18.17 13.20 -28.10
N ALA A 167 18.79 12.04 -27.93
CA ALA A 167 19.99 11.64 -28.66
C ALA A 167 19.72 11.25 -30.13
N GLY A 168 18.45 11.22 -30.54
CA GLY A 168 18.06 10.85 -31.91
C GLY A 168 18.36 9.39 -32.24
N TRP A 169 18.49 8.51 -31.24
CA TRP A 169 18.78 7.08 -31.45
C TRP A 169 17.62 6.30 -32.07
N HIS A 170 16.54 6.98 -32.45
CA HIS A 170 15.33 6.43 -33.02
C HIS A 170 14.94 7.12 -34.34
N ASP A 171 15.93 7.72 -35.02
CA ASP A 171 15.86 8.08 -36.45
C ASP A 171 16.64 7.05 -37.29
#